data_AF-A0AAU9QFS9-F1
#
_entry.id   AF-A0AAU9QFS9-F1
#
_cell.length_a   1.000
_cell.length_b   1.000
_cell.length_c   1.000
_cell.angle_alpha   90.00
_cell.angle_beta   90.00
_cell.angle_gamma   90.00
#
_symmetry.space_group_name_H-M   'P 1'
#
loop_
_entity.id
_entity.type
_entity.pdbx_description
1 polymer ?
#
loop_
_entity_poly.entity_id
_entity_poly.type
_entity_poly.pdbx_seq_one_letter_code
_entity_poly.pdbx_strand_id
1 'polypeptide(L)'
;MLGKALKVAAFGLCAVLPLSAHANNFNYNTMEFRMGTSPGTFGGEVTTYFTENTHFIGRADSEFSGDWDVAGGIGFNGPAGQFADIYGQMLVHNIKQDNGDGDEWKTEVNIGTRVWFMQNIELHGRIGQLIDNDDSKTIYNLGARFHSTQQLSLGADLKNNGTYGQQLVLSARFAY
;
A
#
# COMPACT_ATOMS: atom_id res chain seq x y z
N MET A 1 -22.96 -8.60 -12.41
CA MET A 1 -21.61 -8.05 -12.68
C MET A 1 -21.60 -6.53 -12.85
N LEU A 2 -22.60 -5.92 -13.51
CA LEU A 2 -22.68 -4.46 -13.76
C LEU A 2 -22.65 -3.58 -12.49
N GLY A 3 -23.33 -4.00 -11.41
CA GLY A 3 -23.39 -3.23 -10.16
C GLY A 3 -22.10 -3.20 -9.34
N LYS A 4 -21.20 -4.19 -9.50
CA LYS A 4 -19.88 -4.20 -8.84
C LYS A 4 -18.92 -3.26 -9.58
N ALA A 5 -18.92 -3.30 -10.92
CA ALA A 5 -18.13 -2.42 -11.76
C ALA A 5 -18.50 -0.93 -11.58
N LEU A 6 -19.79 -0.61 -11.45
CA LEU A 6 -20.24 0.77 -11.22
C LEU A 6 -19.74 1.35 -9.89
N LYS A 7 -19.67 0.52 -8.84
CA LYS A 7 -19.16 0.94 -7.52
C LYS A 7 -17.65 1.17 -7.53
N VAL A 8 -16.90 0.30 -8.21
CA VAL A 8 -15.45 0.47 -8.40
C VAL A 8 -15.15 1.72 -9.23
N ALA A 9 -15.91 1.95 -10.31
CA ALA A 9 -15.79 3.15 -11.14
C ALA A 9 -16.15 4.44 -10.36
N ALA A 10 -17.19 4.41 -9.52
CA ALA A 10 -17.56 5.56 -8.69
C ALA A 10 -16.48 5.89 -7.65
N PHE A 11 -15.91 4.88 -6.98
CA PHE A 11 -14.77 5.08 -6.07
C PHE A 11 -13.53 5.59 -6.81
N GLY A 12 -13.26 5.07 -8.00
CA GLY A 12 -12.18 5.55 -8.85
C GLY A 12 -12.38 7.02 -9.27
N LEU A 13 -13.61 7.43 -9.59
CA LEU A 13 -13.93 8.81 -9.96
C LEU A 13 -13.76 9.77 -8.76
N CYS A 14 -14.15 9.34 -7.56
CA CYS A 14 -13.90 10.11 -6.33
C CYS A 14 -12.41 10.27 -6.02
N ALA A 15 -11.56 9.30 -6.39
CA ALA A 15 -10.12 9.40 -6.22
C ALA A 15 -9.47 10.47 -7.14
N VAL A 16 -10.13 10.87 -8.22
CA VAL A 16 -9.61 11.81 -9.22
C VAL A 16 -10.10 13.26 -8.98
N LEU A 17 -11.09 13.47 -8.10
CA LEU A 17 -11.66 14.80 -7.83
C LEU A 17 -11.02 15.45 -6.59
N PRO A 18 -10.15 16.47 -6.75
CA PRO A 18 -9.58 17.19 -5.61
C PRO A 18 -10.64 18.14 -5.03
N LEU A 19 -11.37 17.68 -4.01
CA LEU A 19 -12.18 18.56 -3.17
C LEU A 19 -11.31 18.98 -1.99
N SER A 20 -10.89 20.26 -1.99
CA SER A 20 -9.99 20.90 -1.00
C SER A 20 -8.54 20.38 -0.95
N ALA A 21 -7.64 21.08 -1.63
CA ALA A 21 -6.20 20.94 -1.50
C ALA A 21 -5.74 21.58 -0.19
N HIS A 22 -5.42 20.76 0.82
CA HIS A 22 -4.43 21.15 1.82
C HIS A 22 -3.13 20.40 1.52
N ALA A 23 -2.00 20.97 1.94
CA ALA A 23 -0.71 20.30 1.87
C ALA A 23 -0.81 18.98 2.67
N ASN A 24 -0.37 17.87 2.06
CA ASN A 24 -0.34 16.59 2.74
C ASN A 24 0.61 16.66 3.93
N ASN A 25 0.23 16.00 5.03
CA ASN A 25 1.11 15.93 6.21
C ASN A 25 2.28 14.94 6.00
N PHE A 26 2.21 14.12 4.94
CA PHE A 26 3.18 13.08 4.63
C PHE A 26 3.61 13.13 3.15
N ASN A 27 4.86 12.73 2.89
CA ASN A 27 5.41 12.60 1.54
C ASN A 27 5.00 11.26 0.91
N TYR A 28 4.53 11.29 -0.35
CA TYR A 28 4.17 10.14 -1.18
C TYR A 28 5.08 9.99 -2.42
N ASN A 29 6.14 10.77 -2.54
CA ASN A 29 7.32 10.44 -3.35
C ASN A 29 8.28 9.64 -2.49
N THR A 30 8.24 8.32 -2.62
CA THR A 30 9.02 7.45 -1.75
C THR A 30 9.54 6.24 -2.48
N MET A 31 10.69 5.76 -2.03
CA MET A 31 11.23 4.45 -2.36
C MET A 31 11.40 3.68 -1.07
N GLU A 32 10.77 2.53 -0.95
CA GLU A 32 10.78 1.71 0.24
C GLU A 32 11.30 0.31 -0.07
N PHE A 33 12.18 -0.20 0.79
CA PHE A 33 12.60 -1.59 0.81
C PHE A 33 11.98 -2.28 2.03
N ARG A 34 11.51 -3.51 1.84
CA ARG A 34 10.81 -4.30 2.87
C ARG A 34 11.43 -5.67 3.01
N MET A 35 11.40 -6.18 4.24
CA MET A 35 11.75 -7.55 4.58
C MET A 35 10.71 -8.11 5.55
N GLY A 36 10.03 -9.18 5.16
CA GLY A 36 9.05 -9.87 5.98
C GLY A 36 9.63 -11.11 6.66
N THR A 37 9.13 -11.40 7.86
CA THR A 37 9.49 -12.57 8.65
C THR A 37 8.33 -13.58 8.65
N SER A 38 8.66 -14.84 8.34
CA SER A 38 7.77 -16.01 8.37
C SER A 38 6.47 -15.90 7.54
N PRO A 39 6.50 -16.20 6.21
CA PRO A 39 7.67 -16.61 5.42
C PRO A 39 8.64 -15.46 5.16
N GLY A 40 9.90 -15.79 4.88
CA GLY A 40 10.92 -14.80 4.55
C GLY A 40 10.62 -14.17 3.20
N THR A 41 10.28 -12.87 3.19
CA THR A 41 10.02 -12.10 1.97
C THR A 41 10.96 -10.91 1.89
N PHE A 42 11.28 -10.49 0.66
CA PHE A 42 11.95 -9.23 0.41
C PHE A 42 11.26 -8.50 -0.75
N GLY A 43 11.26 -7.18 -0.72
CA GLY A 43 10.57 -6.41 -1.75
C GLY A 43 10.86 -4.94 -1.73
N GLY A 44 10.33 -4.26 -2.74
CA GLY A 44 10.42 -2.83 -2.93
C GLY A 44 9.06 -2.21 -3.24
N GLU A 45 8.88 -0.94 -2.92
CA GLU A 45 7.79 -0.10 -3.42
C GLU A 45 8.34 1.25 -3.82
N VAL A 46 7.84 1.78 -4.93
CA VAL A 46 8.07 3.14 -5.37
C VAL A 46 6.73 3.82 -5.49
N THR A 47 6.63 5.00 -4.89
CA THR A 47 5.48 5.88 -5.03
C THR A 47 5.92 7.21 -5.61
N THR A 48 5.18 7.74 -6.58
CA THR A 48 5.50 9.03 -7.19
C THR A 48 4.24 9.84 -7.44
N TYR A 49 4.24 11.12 -7.09
CA TYR A 49 3.11 12.00 -7.31
C TYR A 49 2.73 12.08 -8.80
N PHE A 50 1.44 12.02 -9.04
CA PHE A 50 0.82 12.38 -10.31
C PHE A 50 0.10 13.73 -10.19
N THR A 51 -0.59 13.95 -9.07
CA THR A 51 -1.14 15.24 -8.63
C THR A 51 -0.80 15.48 -7.16
N GLU A 52 -1.27 16.58 -6.57
CA GLU A 52 -1.09 16.85 -5.13
C GLU A 52 -1.71 15.77 -4.22
N ASN A 53 -2.79 15.11 -4.66
CA ASN A 53 -3.56 14.16 -3.86
C ASN A 53 -3.61 12.76 -4.48
N THR A 54 -2.86 12.52 -5.55
CA THR A 54 -2.79 11.21 -6.22
C THR A 54 -1.36 10.87 -6.62
N HIS A 55 -1.02 9.59 -6.56
CA HIS A 55 0.32 9.10 -6.85
C HIS A 55 0.25 7.73 -7.54
N PHE A 56 1.24 7.42 -8.36
CA PHE A 56 1.45 6.07 -8.87
C PHE A 56 2.15 5.24 -7.82
N ILE A 57 1.86 3.94 -7.81
CA ILE A 57 2.47 2.96 -6.92
C ILE A 57 2.95 1.79 -7.78
N GLY A 58 4.23 1.44 -7.65
CA GLY A 58 4.79 0.20 -8.14
C GLY A 58 5.35 -0.60 -6.97
N ARG A 59 5.01 -1.88 -6.88
CA ARG A 59 5.41 -2.78 -5.80
C ARG A 59 5.93 -4.08 -6.42
N ALA A 60 7.02 -4.60 -5.88
CA ALA A 60 7.52 -5.92 -6.22
C ALA A 60 7.99 -6.59 -4.92
N ASP A 61 7.39 -7.72 -4.57
CA ASP A 61 7.76 -8.54 -3.43
C ASP A 61 8.03 -9.98 -3.91
N SER A 62 8.96 -10.67 -3.26
CA SER A 62 9.33 -12.05 -3.61
C SER A 62 9.69 -12.84 -2.35
N GLU A 63 9.38 -14.13 -2.37
CA GLU A 63 9.91 -15.08 -1.40
C GLU A 63 11.27 -15.60 -1.85
N PHE A 64 12.10 -16.04 -0.91
CA PHE A 64 13.38 -16.68 -1.22
C PHE A 64 13.24 -18.00 -2.01
N SER A 65 12.04 -18.58 -2.06
CA SER A 65 11.70 -19.83 -2.73
C SER A 65 11.33 -19.72 -4.22
N GLY A 66 11.34 -18.52 -4.82
CA GLY A 66 11.11 -18.35 -6.27
C GLY A 66 9.74 -17.79 -6.66
N ASP A 67 8.88 -17.49 -5.68
CA ASP A 67 7.59 -16.83 -5.87
C ASP A 67 7.76 -15.31 -5.99
N TRP A 68 6.90 -14.68 -6.79
CA TRP A 68 6.89 -13.23 -6.95
C TRP A 68 5.47 -12.66 -7.00
N ASP A 69 5.33 -11.45 -6.48
CA ASP A 69 4.14 -10.60 -6.51
C ASP A 69 4.57 -9.21 -7.01
N VAL A 70 4.15 -8.85 -8.22
CA VAL A 70 4.37 -7.50 -8.77
C VAL A 70 3.02 -6.82 -8.86
N ALA A 71 2.92 -5.62 -8.28
CA ALA A 71 1.71 -4.83 -8.31
C ALA A 71 1.95 -3.41 -8.84
N GLY A 72 0.99 -2.90 -9.59
CA GLY A 72 1.00 -1.53 -10.10
C GLY A 72 -0.37 -0.89 -9.99
N GLY A 73 -0.41 0.42 -9.70
CA GLY A 73 -1.67 1.13 -9.66
C GLY A 73 -1.57 2.57 -9.18
N ILE A 74 -2.67 3.03 -8.59
CA ILE A 74 -2.84 4.41 -8.14
C ILE A 74 -3.16 4.46 -6.65
N GLY A 75 -2.63 5.47 -5.99
CA GLY A 75 -3.00 5.87 -4.64
C GLY A 75 -3.59 7.26 -4.64
N PHE A 76 -4.44 7.52 -3.65
CA PHE A 76 -4.99 8.83 -3.36
C PHE A 76 -4.83 9.13 -1.88
N ASN A 77 -4.71 10.41 -1.55
CA ASN A 77 -4.48 10.86 -0.20
C ASN A 77 -5.10 12.23 0.05
N GLY A 78 -5.62 12.41 1.26
CA GLY A 78 -6.24 13.64 1.73
C GLY A 78 -5.87 13.91 3.18
N PRO A 79 -5.49 15.15 3.51
CA PRO A 79 -5.21 15.54 4.89
C PRO A 79 -6.48 15.50 5.73
N ALA A 80 -6.38 14.90 6.92
CA ALA A 80 -7.41 14.77 7.92
C ALA A 80 -6.98 15.54 9.19
N GLY A 81 -6.91 16.87 9.07
CA GLY A 81 -6.37 17.76 10.10
C GLY A 81 -4.87 18.01 9.93
N GLN A 82 -4.23 18.48 11.00
CA GLN A 82 -2.83 18.95 10.99
C GLN A 82 -1.79 17.86 11.25
N PHE A 83 -2.23 16.66 11.63
CA PHE A 83 -1.34 15.59 12.08
C PHE A 83 -1.69 14.23 11.45
N ALA A 84 -2.65 14.18 10.54
CA ALA A 84 -3.12 12.92 9.98
C ALA A 84 -3.49 13.07 8.50
N ASP A 85 -3.27 12.01 7.74
CA ASP A 85 -3.80 11.84 6.39
C ASP A 85 -4.66 10.58 6.33
N ILE A 86 -5.70 10.63 5.51
CA ILE A 86 -6.43 9.45 5.01
C ILE A 86 -5.88 9.16 3.62
N TYR A 87 -5.65 7.89 3.32
CA TYR A 87 -5.18 7.46 2.02
C TYR A 87 -5.86 6.17 1.59
N GLY A 88 -5.87 5.91 0.29
CA GLY A 88 -6.33 4.64 -0.25
C GLY A 88 -5.56 4.29 -1.50
N GLN A 89 -5.65 3.03 -1.90
CA GLN A 89 -4.91 2.50 -3.04
C GLN A 89 -5.80 1.55 -3.84
N MET A 90 -5.58 1.54 -5.15
CA MET A 90 -6.10 0.57 -6.10
C MET A 90 -4.93 0.00 -6.88
N LEU A 91 -4.63 -1.28 -6.68
CA LEU A 91 -3.49 -1.96 -7.30
C LEU A 91 -3.96 -3.18 -8.08
N VAL A 92 -3.25 -3.49 -9.16
CA VAL A 92 -3.38 -4.76 -9.88
C VAL A 92 -2.10 -5.54 -9.66
N HIS A 93 -2.25 -6.77 -9.19
CA HIS A 93 -1.18 -7.70 -8.87
C HIS A 93 -1.09 -8.77 -9.95
N ASN A 94 0.14 -9.14 -10.33
CA ASN A 94 0.44 -10.39 -10.98
C ASN A 94 1.27 -11.23 -10.00
N ILE A 95 0.75 -12.41 -9.65
CA ILE A 95 1.32 -13.29 -8.64
C ILE A 95 1.64 -14.62 -9.29
N LYS A 96 2.85 -15.12 -9.05
CA LYS A 96 3.26 -16.48 -9.41
C LYS A 96 3.61 -17.27 -8.16
N GLN A 97 3.01 -18.46 -8.02
CA GLN A 97 3.32 -19.43 -6.97
C GLN A 97 4.00 -20.68 -7.54
N ASP A 98 4.99 -21.22 -6.82
CA ASP A 98 5.85 -22.35 -7.24
C ASP A 98 5.07 -23.66 -7.44
N ASN A 99 3.88 -23.77 -6.85
CA ASN A 99 3.03 -24.97 -6.85
C ASN A 99 1.66 -24.78 -7.53
N GLY A 100 1.44 -23.66 -8.26
CA GLY A 100 0.17 -23.33 -8.91
C GLY A 100 0.24 -23.31 -10.44
N ASP A 101 -0.85 -23.68 -11.11
CA ASP A 101 -1.01 -23.61 -12.57
C ASP A 101 -1.13 -22.15 -13.05
N GLY A 102 0.01 -21.48 -13.29
CA GLY A 102 0.08 -20.21 -14.02
C GLY A 102 0.12 -18.92 -13.19
N ASP A 103 0.21 -17.79 -13.87
CA ASP A 103 0.20 -16.45 -13.29
C ASP A 103 -1.23 -15.97 -12.97
N GLU A 104 -1.46 -15.52 -11.74
CA GLU A 104 -2.77 -15.06 -11.27
C GLU A 104 -2.83 -13.54 -11.18
N TRP A 105 -3.88 -12.95 -11.75
CA TRP A 105 -4.14 -11.52 -11.68
C TRP A 105 -5.15 -11.19 -10.59
N LYS A 106 -4.79 -10.32 -9.65
CA LYS A 106 -5.65 -9.92 -8.53
C LYS A 106 -5.76 -8.41 -8.44
N THR A 107 -6.88 -7.90 -7.93
CA THR A 107 -7.10 -6.46 -7.73
C THR A 107 -7.17 -6.15 -6.24
N GLU A 108 -6.31 -5.26 -5.75
CA GLU A 108 -6.32 -4.77 -4.38
C GLU A 108 -7.04 -3.42 -4.31
N VAL A 109 -7.97 -3.29 -3.38
CA VAL A 109 -8.55 -1.99 -2.98
C VAL A 109 -8.40 -1.85 -1.48
N ASN A 110 -7.75 -0.77 -1.03
CA ASN A 110 -7.54 -0.51 0.38
C ASN A 110 -7.78 0.95 0.76
N ILE A 111 -8.04 1.16 2.05
CA ILE A 111 -8.13 2.47 2.68
C ILE A 111 -7.41 2.42 4.03
N GLY A 112 -6.76 3.51 4.38
CA GLY A 112 -5.98 3.63 5.59
C GLY A 112 -5.84 5.05 6.09
N THR A 113 -5.19 5.15 7.23
CA THR A 113 -4.83 6.41 7.85
C THR A 113 -3.38 6.35 8.33
N ARG A 114 -2.75 7.51 8.38
CA ARG A 114 -1.43 7.73 8.93
C ARG A 114 -1.47 8.98 9.80
N VAL A 115 -0.83 8.90 10.95
CA VAL A 115 -0.93 9.89 12.02
C VAL A 115 0.46 10.14 12.60
N TRP A 116 0.83 11.41 12.74
CA TRP A 116 1.98 11.83 13.53
C TRP A 116 1.64 11.65 15.01
N PHE A 117 2.10 10.56 15.61
CA PHE A 117 1.92 10.29 17.03
C PHE A 117 2.91 11.09 17.88
N MET A 118 4.13 11.27 17.37
CA MET A 118 5.15 12.17 17.90
C MET A 118 5.87 12.84 16.73
N GLN A 119 6.72 13.83 17.02
CA GLN A 119 7.44 14.60 15.99
C GLN A 119 8.20 13.74 14.98
N ASN A 120 8.71 12.56 15.39
CA ASN A 120 9.46 11.64 14.54
C ASN A 120 8.84 10.24 14.49
N ILE A 121 7.61 10.05 14.99
CA ILE A 121 6.94 8.75 15.01
C ILE A 121 5.59 8.87 14.31
N GLU A 122 5.47 8.12 13.22
CA GLU A 122 4.24 7.93 12.45
C GLU A 122 3.60 6.60 12.86
N LEU A 123 2.32 6.62 13.19
CA LEU A 123 1.49 5.43 13.28
C LEU A 123 0.63 5.34 12.03
N HIS A 124 0.49 4.15 11.48
CA HIS A 124 -0.35 3.96 10.31
C HIS A 124 -1.08 2.63 10.35
N GLY A 125 -2.23 2.61 9.69
CA GLY A 125 -3.03 1.42 9.51
C GLY A 125 -3.81 1.49 8.22
N ARG A 126 -3.97 0.35 7.56
CA ARG A 126 -4.84 0.17 6.39
C ARG A 126 -5.57 -1.15 6.46
N ILE A 127 -6.74 -1.17 5.86
CA ILE A 127 -7.57 -2.36 5.64
C ILE A 127 -8.07 -2.35 4.20
N GLY A 128 -8.24 -3.53 3.62
CA GLY A 128 -8.68 -3.64 2.25
C GLY A 128 -9.13 -5.04 1.88
N GLN A 129 -9.35 -5.22 0.59
CA GLN A 129 -9.67 -6.50 0.00
C GLN A 129 -8.77 -6.74 -1.22
N LEU A 130 -8.25 -7.97 -1.29
CA LEU A 130 -7.64 -8.54 -2.48
C LEU A 130 -8.71 -9.38 -3.18
N ILE A 131 -9.13 -8.93 -4.35
CA ILE A 131 -10.22 -9.48 -5.14
C ILE A 131 -9.61 -10.36 -6.23
N ASP A 132 -10.01 -11.61 -6.24
CA ASP A 132 -9.76 -12.59 -7.29
C ASP A 132 -11.07 -12.86 -8.07
N ASN A 133 -11.00 -13.64 -9.15
CA ASN A 133 -12.17 -14.02 -9.93
C ASN A 133 -13.19 -14.84 -9.10
N ASP A 134 -12.70 -15.69 -8.20
CA ASP A 134 -13.54 -16.64 -7.45
C ASP A 134 -13.71 -16.30 -5.97
N ASP A 135 -12.79 -15.55 -5.35
CA ASP A 135 -12.84 -15.22 -3.91
C ASP A 135 -12.25 -13.85 -3.60
N SER A 136 -12.56 -13.31 -2.41
CA SER A 136 -11.99 -12.06 -1.90
C SER A 136 -11.34 -12.27 -0.54
N LYS A 137 -10.06 -11.96 -0.43
CA LYS A 137 -9.30 -12.04 0.83
C LYS A 137 -9.21 -10.67 1.49
N THR A 138 -9.46 -10.60 2.79
CA THR A 138 -9.23 -9.37 3.56
C THR A 138 -7.74 -9.17 3.78
N ILE A 139 -7.27 -7.96 3.50
CA ILE A 139 -5.90 -7.54 3.80
C ILE A 139 -5.91 -6.46 4.87
N TYR A 140 -4.87 -6.43 5.68
CA TYR A 140 -4.67 -5.37 6.64
C TYR A 140 -3.18 -5.12 6.86
N ASN A 141 -2.85 -3.92 7.30
CA ASN A 141 -1.51 -3.57 7.73
C ASN A 141 -1.61 -2.54 8.85
N LEU A 142 -0.83 -2.74 9.91
CA LEU A 142 -0.76 -1.86 11.07
C LEU A 142 0.72 -1.73 11.42
N GLY A 143 1.21 -0.51 11.53
CA GLY A 143 2.63 -0.30 11.78
C GLY A 143 2.97 1.05 12.35
N ALA A 144 4.24 1.15 12.70
CA ALA A 144 4.86 2.39 13.17
C ALA A 144 6.11 2.65 12.35
N ARG A 145 6.41 3.94 12.15
CA ARG A 145 7.58 4.39 11.39
C ARG A 145 8.30 5.48 12.15
N PHE A 146 9.60 5.28 12.36
CA PHE A 146 10.51 6.24 12.93
C PHE A 146 11.20 7.02 11.82
N HIS A 147 11.03 8.33 11.82
CA HIS A 147 11.65 9.24 10.87
C HIS A 147 13.00 9.71 11.42
N SER A 148 14.08 9.09 10.94
CA SER A 148 15.43 9.43 11.37
C SER A 148 15.90 10.76 10.80
N THR A 149 15.48 11.07 9.57
CA THR A 149 15.70 12.35 8.89
C THR A 149 14.44 12.68 8.09
N GLN A 150 14.43 13.82 7.39
CA GLN A 150 13.31 14.15 6.49
C GLN A 150 13.21 13.20 5.30
N GLN A 151 14.31 12.53 4.93
CA GLN A 151 14.38 11.63 3.77
C GLN A 151 14.35 10.17 4.20
N LEU A 152 15.03 9.79 5.28
CA LEU A 152 15.15 8.40 5.72
C LEU A 152 14.25 8.09 6.92
N SER A 153 13.46 7.03 6.78
CA SER A 153 12.61 6.48 7.84
C SER A 153 12.68 4.95 7.90
N LEU A 154 12.48 4.40 9.08
CA LEU A 154 12.49 2.97 9.36
C LEU A 154 11.13 2.54 9.91
N GLY A 155 10.54 1.50 9.35
CA GLY A 155 9.20 1.02 9.72
C GLY A 155 9.20 -0.40 10.27
N ALA A 156 8.21 -0.68 11.11
CA ALA A 156 7.86 -2.01 11.56
C ALA A 156 6.34 -2.19 11.44
N ASP A 157 5.94 -3.26 10.78
CA ASP A 157 4.61 -3.46 10.26
C ASP A 157 4.11 -4.88 10.56
N LEU A 158 2.93 -4.99 11.17
CA LEU A 158 2.15 -6.22 11.19
C LEU A 158 1.23 -6.17 9.98
N LYS A 159 1.45 -7.03 8.99
CA LYS A 159 0.64 -7.07 7.77
C LYS A 159 0.07 -8.46 7.52
N ASN A 160 -1.10 -8.50 6.89
CA ASN A 160 -1.58 -9.67 6.19
C ASN A 160 -1.92 -9.26 4.75
N ASN A 161 -1.13 -9.76 3.81
CA ASN A 161 -1.26 -9.43 2.38
C ASN A 161 -2.24 -10.37 1.65
N GLY A 162 -2.86 -11.34 2.31
CA GLY A 162 -3.77 -12.33 1.68
C GLY A 162 -3.05 -13.40 0.83
N THR A 163 -1.89 -13.06 0.27
CA THR A 163 -1.00 -13.97 -0.48
C THR A 163 -0.08 -14.75 0.47
N TYR A 164 0.69 -14.05 1.31
CA TYR A 164 1.71 -14.64 2.21
C TYR A 164 1.24 -14.81 3.66
N GLY A 165 -0.02 -14.52 3.95
CA GLY A 165 -0.56 -14.57 5.30
C GLY A 165 -0.05 -13.44 6.21
N GLN A 166 -0.08 -13.69 7.53
CA GLN A 166 0.33 -12.71 8.54
C GLN A 166 1.85 -12.71 8.70
N GLN A 167 2.46 -11.53 8.60
CA GLN A 167 3.91 -11.33 8.69
C GLN A 167 4.23 -10.08 9.51
N LEU A 168 5.37 -10.14 10.20
CA LEU A 168 6.04 -8.93 10.69
C LEU A 168 7.04 -8.47 9.63
N VAL A 169 6.92 -7.22 9.20
CA VAL A 169 7.72 -6.61 8.15
C VAL A 169 8.52 -5.46 8.71
N LEU A 170 9.81 -5.43 8.38
CA LEU A 170 10.68 -4.30 8.61
C LEU A 170 10.88 -3.56 7.29
N SER A 171 10.91 -2.23 7.35
CA SER A 171 11.03 -1.41 6.15
C SER A 171 12.03 -0.26 6.33
N ALA A 172 12.70 0.11 5.25
CA ALA A 172 13.50 1.32 5.14
C ALA A 172 12.98 2.14 3.96
N ARG A 173 12.57 3.38 4.22
CA ARG A 173 11.95 4.26 3.24
C ARG A 173 12.75 5.54 3.06
N PHE A 174 12.95 5.88 1.80
CA PHE A 174 13.63 7.08 1.31
C PHE A 174 12.60 7.98 0.61
N ALA A 175 12.35 9.15 1.18
CA ALA A 175 11.54 10.20 0.57
C ALA A 175 12.41 11.10 -0.32
N TYR A 176 11.88 11.51 -1.47
CA TYR A 176 12.57 12.33 -2.45
C TYR A 176 11.67 13.41 -3.06
#